data_AF-A0A971R5A8-F1
#
_entry.id   AF-A0A971R5A8-F1
#
_cell.length_a   1.000
_cell.length_b   1.000
_cell.length_c   1.000
_cell.angle_alpha   90.00
_cell.angle_beta   90.00
_cell.angle_gamma   90.00
#
_symmetry.space_group_name_H-M   'P 1'
#
loop_
_entity.id
_entity.type
_entity.pdbx_description
1 polymer ?
#
loop_
_entity_poly.entity_id
_entity_poly.type
_entity_poly.pdbx_seq_one_letter_code
_entity_poly.pdbx_strand_id
1 'polypeptide(L)'
;MDWHEAHGLLSSMGADHVVTLPQAATPRRIAEWAAALANGEGGAVVLGATSPSCPLEDGAAVLERALDALLMCEPALVAPVPVFVGKEGAPEAVLVQIPAGLRHVYAVDGRYLVRAGARVAPLSSLALKQLLVARGQVSYDAEPLPGASYDDLDGEAIAAYLARIGNPRGLPVNELLRQRGCLYGAEARPTVAGVLLFGRQPDRWVRSSEILAVRYAGQRMSDRFVREDIRGPLPEQIRRAVAFALGNMRRAVELSGVERLETTEY
;
A
#
# COMPACT_ATOMS: atom_id res chain seq x y z
N MET A 1 14.50 25.39 19.73
CA MET A 1 14.74 25.68 18.31
C MET A 1 14.46 27.15 18.10
N ASP A 2 15.32 27.86 17.38
CA ASP A 2 15.04 29.27 17.06
C ASP A 2 14.12 29.42 15.83
N TRP A 3 13.66 30.63 15.54
CA TRP A 3 12.80 30.87 14.38
C TRP A 3 13.51 30.72 13.04
N HIS A 4 14.83 30.87 12.99
CA HIS A 4 15.60 30.76 11.76
C HIS A 4 15.68 29.29 11.31
N GLU A 5 16.00 28.39 12.23
CA GLU A 5 15.95 26.94 12.07
C GLU A 5 14.55 26.47 11.70
N ALA A 6 13.53 26.96 12.43
CA ALA A 6 12.14 26.61 12.16
C ALA A 6 11.69 27.08 10.76
N HIS A 7 12.04 28.31 10.35
CA HIS A 7 11.73 28.80 9.00
C HIS A 7 12.43 27.99 7.91
N GLY A 8 13.69 27.62 8.09
CA GLY A 8 14.40 26.76 7.14
C GLY A 8 13.68 25.42 6.95
N LEU A 9 13.31 24.79 8.08
CA LEU A 9 12.58 23.52 8.08
C LEU A 9 11.20 23.66 7.41
N LEU A 10 10.39 24.63 7.82
CA LEU A 10 9.05 24.85 7.28
C LEU A 10 9.07 25.25 5.80
N SER A 11 10.06 26.06 5.36
CA SER A 11 10.19 26.48 3.96
C SER A 11 10.59 25.31 3.05
N SER A 12 11.42 24.39 3.55
CA SER A 12 11.78 23.18 2.80
C SER A 12 10.62 22.19 2.64
N MET A 13 9.63 22.21 3.54
CA MET A 13 8.42 21.40 3.44
C MET A 13 7.39 21.97 2.46
N GLY A 14 7.41 23.29 2.19
CA GLY A 14 6.41 23.97 1.36
C GLY A 14 5.13 24.34 2.12
N ALA A 15 4.48 25.44 1.71
CA ALA A 15 3.33 26.01 2.42
C ALA A 15 2.12 25.07 2.52
N ASP A 16 1.96 24.16 1.55
CA ASP A 16 0.88 23.18 1.52
C ASP A 16 1.07 22.00 2.50
N HIS A 17 2.21 21.93 3.18
CA HIS A 17 2.51 20.91 4.20
C HIS A 17 2.55 21.48 5.62
N VAL A 18 2.46 22.80 5.77
CA VAL A 18 2.46 23.46 7.07
C VAL A 18 1.05 23.92 7.40
N VAL A 19 0.62 23.70 8.63
CA VAL A 19 -0.62 24.29 9.18
C VAL A 19 -0.32 25.00 10.48
N THR A 20 -0.81 26.23 10.60
CA THR A 20 -0.72 27.01 11.83
C THR A 20 -2.07 26.99 12.54
N LEU A 21 -2.05 26.65 13.82
CA LEU A 21 -3.20 26.62 14.70
C LEU A 21 -2.97 27.60 15.87
N PRO A 22 -4.03 28.22 16.42
CA PRO A 22 -3.90 29.09 17.58
C PRO A 22 -3.44 28.27 18.80
N GLN A 23 -2.78 28.92 19.77
CA GLN A 23 -2.36 28.23 21.01
C GLN A 23 -3.53 27.61 21.79
N ALA A 24 -4.73 28.19 21.67
CA ALA A 24 -5.97 27.69 22.26
C ALA A 24 -6.64 26.54 21.46
N ALA A 25 -5.98 25.99 20.45
CA ALA A 25 -6.50 24.85 19.69
C ALA A 25 -6.72 23.64 20.62
N THR A 26 -7.88 22.99 20.46
CA THR A 26 -8.24 21.80 21.23
C THR A 26 -7.41 20.59 20.78
N PRO A 27 -7.14 19.61 21.67
CA PRO A 27 -6.42 18.39 21.30
C PRO A 27 -7.04 17.68 20.09
N ARG A 28 -8.38 17.62 20.04
CA ARG A 28 -9.12 17.08 18.91
C ARG A 28 -8.79 17.77 17.59
N ARG A 29 -8.78 19.10 17.55
CA ARG A 29 -8.48 19.86 16.33
C ARG A 29 -7.04 19.64 15.88
N ILE A 30 -6.11 19.52 16.82
CA ILE A 30 -4.71 19.20 16.53
C ILE A 30 -4.61 17.78 15.95
N ALA A 31 -5.32 16.81 16.54
CA ALA A 31 -5.34 15.42 16.10
C ALA A 31 -5.89 15.29 14.67
N GLU A 32 -7.00 15.99 14.37
CA GLU A 32 -7.60 15.99 13.03
C GLU A 32 -6.60 16.46 11.97
N TRP A 33 -5.83 17.52 12.25
CA TRP A 33 -4.78 18.00 11.35
C TRP A 33 -3.57 17.07 11.27
N ALA A 34 -3.12 16.52 12.40
CA ALA A 34 -2.02 15.57 12.45
C ALA A 34 -2.33 14.31 11.62
N ALA A 35 -3.52 13.73 11.81
CA ALA A 35 -4.00 12.59 11.03
C ALA A 35 -4.17 12.92 9.54
N ALA A 36 -4.71 14.10 9.22
CA ALA A 36 -4.85 14.56 7.84
C ALA A 36 -3.51 14.71 7.10
N LEU A 37 -2.48 15.20 7.78
CA LEU A 37 -1.12 15.28 7.24
C LEU A 37 -0.49 13.89 7.11
N ALA A 38 -0.65 13.03 8.12
CA ALA A 38 -0.11 11.66 8.13
C ALA A 38 -0.69 10.77 7.01
N ASN A 39 -1.99 10.92 6.73
CA ASN A 39 -2.66 10.22 5.63
C ASN A 39 -2.26 10.74 4.24
N GLY A 40 -1.77 11.97 4.17
CA GLY A 40 -1.21 12.56 2.96
C GLY A 40 0.31 12.39 2.88
N GLU A 41 0.99 13.50 2.59
CA GLU A 41 2.44 13.55 2.34
C GLU A 41 3.26 13.96 3.57
N GLY A 42 2.64 13.96 4.76
CA GLY A 42 3.27 14.50 5.98
C GLY A 42 3.29 16.03 5.99
N GLY A 43 4.06 16.60 6.92
CA GLY A 43 4.19 18.03 7.08
C GLY A 43 4.43 18.47 8.52
N ALA A 44 3.90 19.63 8.91
CA ALA A 44 4.04 20.16 10.25
C ALA A 44 2.80 20.91 10.75
N VAL A 45 2.52 20.75 12.04
CA VAL A 45 1.52 21.54 12.78
C VAL A 45 2.28 22.52 13.69
N VAL A 46 2.01 23.81 13.53
CA VAL A 46 2.59 24.88 14.35
C VAL A 46 1.52 25.48 15.25
N LEU A 47 1.70 25.39 16.57
CA LEU A 47 0.76 25.89 17.57
C LEU A 47 1.23 27.24 18.11
N GLY A 48 0.38 28.27 18.08
CA GLY A 48 0.65 29.58 18.70
C GLY A 48 1.27 30.64 17.80
N ALA A 49 1.81 30.28 16.63
CA ALA A 49 2.50 31.18 15.70
C ALA A 49 1.59 32.13 14.91
N THR A 50 0.49 32.63 15.50
CA THR A 50 -0.48 33.50 14.80
C THR A 50 0.03 34.93 14.63
N SER A 51 0.99 35.35 15.48
CA SER A 51 1.75 36.59 15.32
C SER A 51 3.20 36.35 15.75
N PRO A 52 4.19 36.74 14.93
CA PRO A 52 5.58 36.79 15.40
C PRO A 52 5.65 37.65 16.66
N SER A 53 6.48 37.29 17.64
CA SER A 53 6.72 38.06 18.88
C SER A 53 5.67 37.93 20.00
N CYS A 54 4.68 37.03 19.88
CA CYS A 54 3.77 36.73 20.99
C CYS A 54 4.17 35.39 21.64
N PRO A 55 4.72 35.39 22.87
CA PRO A 55 5.03 34.15 23.57
C PRO A 55 3.75 33.38 23.92
N LEU A 56 3.87 32.05 24.01
CA LEU A 56 2.82 31.19 24.50
C LEU A 56 2.49 31.55 25.96
N GLU A 57 1.21 31.59 26.30
CA GLU A 57 0.76 31.86 27.68
C GLU A 57 1.19 30.74 28.62
N ASP A 58 1.07 29.49 28.16
CA ASP A 58 1.52 28.29 28.86
C ASP A 58 2.08 27.29 27.83
N GLY A 59 3.39 27.35 27.62
CA GLY A 59 4.07 26.46 26.67
C GLY A 59 3.96 24.98 27.06
N ALA A 60 4.00 24.66 28.36
CA ALA A 60 3.92 23.28 28.83
C ALA A 60 2.55 22.67 28.52
N ALA A 61 1.47 23.42 28.79
CA ALA A 61 0.12 22.97 28.47
C ALA A 61 -0.12 22.84 26.96
N VAL A 62 0.48 23.71 26.13
CA VAL A 62 0.40 23.58 24.66
C VAL A 62 1.11 22.32 24.18
N LEU A 63 2.29 22.02 24.74
CA LEU A 63 3.05 20.81 24.44
C LEU A 63 2.29 19.54 24.83
N GLU A 64 1.69 19.52 26.02
CA GLU A 64 0.87 18.40 26.51
C GLU A 64 -0.33 18.15 25.60
N ARG A 65 -1.08 19.21 25.23
CA ARG A 65 -2.18 19.10 24.25
C ARG A 65 -1.73 18.56 22.90
N ALA A 66 -0.53 18.91 22.46
CA ALA A 66 0.03 18.39 21.22
C ALA A 66 0.33 16.89 21.33
N LEU A 67 0.89 16.43 22.45
CA LEU A 67 1.15 15.02 22.70
C LEU A 67 -0.16 14.22 22.82
N ASP A 68 -1.13 14.71 23.58
CA ASP A 68 -2.46 14.10 23.70
C ASP A 68 -3.11 13.92 22.33
N ALA A 69 -3.03 14.94 21.47
CA ALA A 69 -3.58 14.88 20.13
C ALA A 69 -2.99 13.75 19.26
N LEU A 70 -1.69 13.45 19.41
CA LEU A 70 -1.07 12.33 18.70
C LEU A 70 -1.57 10.97 19.22
N LEU A 71 -1.85 10.88 20.52
CA LEU A 71 -2.42 9.70 21.16
C LEU A 71 -3.91 9.51 20.84
N MET A 72 -4.65 10.58 20.52
CA MET A 72 -6.05 10.50 20.05
C MET A 72 -6.20 9.92 18.65
N CYS A 73 -5.11 9.82 17.88
CA CYS A 73 -5.15 9.17 16.57
C CYS A 73 -5.27 7.64 16.72
N GLU A 74 -5.95 6.99 15.79
CA GLU A 74 -6.11 5.54 15.74
C GLU A 74 -5.51 4.98 14.44
N PRO A 75 -4.42 4.17 14.50
CA PRO A 75 -3.60 3.90 15.68
C PRO A 75 -2.85 5.15 16.16
N ALA A 76 -2.31 5.12 17.39
CA ALA A 76 -1.55 6.25 17.95
C ALA A 76 -0.44 6.71 16.99
N LEU A 77 -0.36 8.02 16.76
CA LEU A 77 0.54 8.61 15.79
C LEU A 77 1.92 8.79 16.42
N VAL A 78 2.88 7.96 15.99
CA VAL A 78 4.27 8.05 16.43
C VAL A 78 5.01 9.06 15.53
N ALA A 79 5.31 10.22 16.10
CA ALA A 79 6.02 11.32 15.46
C ALA A 79 7.23 11.75 16.30
N PRO A 80 8.19 12.50 15.71
CA PRO A 80 9.22 13.19 16.49
C PRO A 80 8.61 14.00 17.63
N VAL A 81 9.32 14.09 18.75
CA VAL A 81 8.87 14.84 19.93
C VAL A 81 8.62 16.29 19.53
N PRO A 82 7.46 16.89 19.85
CA PRO A 82 7.20 18.28 19.54
C PRO A 82 8.23 19.20 20.21
N VAL A 83 8.65 20.23 19.50
CA VAL A 83 9.72 21.15 19.96
C VAL A 83 9.21 22.56 20.15
N PHE A 84 9.75 23.24 21.15
CA PHE A 84 9.53 24.68 21.32
C PHE A 84 10.29 25.49 20.27
N VAL A 85 9.61 26.46 19.69
CA VAL A 85 10.14 27.43 18.73
C VAL A 85 10.02 28.83 19.32
N GLY A 86 11.08 29.62 19.23
CA GLY A 86 11.12 31.00 19.72
C GLY A 86 12.32 31.26 20.61
N LYS A 87 12.19 32.25 21.51
CA LYS A 87 13.27 32.63 22.41
C LYS A 87 13.39 31.65 23.57
N GLU A 88 14.61 31.46 24.05
CA GLU A 88 14.85 30.64 25.25
C GLU A 88 14.12 31.23 26.46
N GLY A 89 13.38 30.38 27.18
CA GLY A 89 12.53 30.78 28.30
C GLY A 89 11.21 31.49 27.92
N ALA A 90 11.01 31.82 26.65
CA ALA A 90 9.79 32.46 26.13
C ALA A 90 9.41 31.86 24.76
N PRO A 91 8.96 30.59 24.73
CA PRO A 91 8.57 29.93 23.49
C PRO A 91 7.38 30.66 22.87
N GLU A 92 7.42 30.86 21.56
CA GLU A 92 6.36 31.53 20.79
C GLU A 92 5.49 30.52 20.05
N ALA A 93 6.00 29.30 19.84
CA ALA A 93 5.24 28.22 19.25
C ALA A 93 5.69 26.82 19.69
N VAL A 94 4.82 25.84 19.47
CA VAL A 94 5.16 24.41 19.50
C VAL A 94 5.06 23.86 18.09
N LEU A 95 6.12 23.21 17.62
CA LEU A 95 6.20 22.58 16.32
C LEU A 95 6.04 21.06 16.46
N VAL A 96 5.03 20.50 15.82
CA VAL A 96 4.81 19.06 15.69
C VAL A 96 5.10 18.65 14.27
N GLN A 97 6.11 17.81 14.07
CA GLN A 97 6.47 17.30 12.73
C GLN A 97 5.75 15.98 12.48
N ILE A 98 5.08 15.85 11.34
CA ILE A 98 4.37 14.64 10.92
C ILE A 98 5.13 14.01 9.76
N PRO A 99 5.76 12.83 9.96
CA PRO A 99 6.52 12.18 8.90
C PRO A 99 5.67 11.82 7.68
N ALA A 100 6.26 11.92 6.49
CA ALA A 100 5.71 11.31 5.29
C ALA A 100 5.85 9.78 5.35
N GLY A 101 5.07 9.05 4.54
CA GLY A 101 5.34 7.61 4.33
C GLY A 101 5.02 6.66 5.50
N LEU A 102 4.33 7.11 6.55
CA LEU A 102 3.89 6.28 7.68
C LEU A 102 3.09 5.02 7.28
N ARG A 103 3.33 3.85 7.88
CA ARG A 103 2.69 2.59 7.43
C ARG A 103 1.17 2.54 7.60
N HIS A 104 0.60 3.37 8.47
CA HIS A 104 -0.82 3.29 8.83
C HIS A 104 -1.67 4.37 8.16
N VAL A 105 -2.95 4.06 7.98
CA VAL A 105 -3.98 5.07 7.76
C VAL A 105 -4.57 5.43 9.13
N TYR A 106 -4.54 6.71 9.46
CA TYR A 106 -4.88 7.24 10.77
C TYR A 106 -6.31 7.80 10.78
N ALA A 107 -7.08 7.43 11.80
CA ALA A 107 -8.41 7.96 12.05
C ALA A 107 -8.43 8.82 13.32
N VAL A 108 -9.40 9.72 13.39
CA VAL A 108 -9.74 10.46 14.61
C VAL A 108 -11.25 10.38 14.79
N ASP A 109 -11.72 9.87 15.93
CA ASP A 109 -13.13 9.56 16.18
C ASP A 109 -13.77 8.70 15.06
N GLY A 110 -13.04 7.68 14.57
CA GLY A 110 -13.50 6.81 13.48
C GLY A 110 -13.56 7.47 12.09
N ARG A 111 -13.07 8.71 11.94
CA ARG A 111 -13.04 9.43 10.66
C ARG A 111 -11.63 9.46 10.09
N TYR A 112 -11.48 8.99 8.85
CA TYR A 112 -10.25 9.11 8.09
C TYR A 112 -10.22 10.45 7.36
N LEU A 113 -9.24 11.30 7.69
CA LEU A 113 -9.17 12.68 7.24
C LEU A 113 -7.99 12.89 6.30
N VAL A 114 -8.11 13.89 5.42
CA VAL A 114 -7.04 14.37 4.53
C VAL A 114 -7.09 15.89 4.46
N ARG A 115 -5.94 16.53 4.19
CA ARG A 115 -5.89 17.97 3.93
C ARG A 115 -6.57 18.30 2.61
N ALA A 116 -7.47 19.27 2.64
CA ALA A 116 -8.16 19.83 1.48
C ALA A 116 -7.99 21.35 1.48
N GLY A 117 -6.81 21.81 1.03
CA GLY A 117 -6.43 23.22 1.11
C GLY A 117 -6.24 23.66 2.56
N ALA A 118 -7.01 24.68 2.99
CA ALA A 118 -6.94 25.26 4.33
C ALA A 118 -7.82 24.55 5.39
N ARG A 119 -8.42 23.40 5.05
CA ARG A 119 -9.26 22.61 5.96
C ARG A 119 -8.92 21.13 5.91
N VAL A 120 -9.40 20.39 6.91
CA VAL A 120 -9.46 18.93 6.89
C VAL A 120 -10.80 18.48 6.32
N ALA A 121 -10.79 17.40 5.54
CA ALA A 121 -11.98 16.79 4.98
C ALA A 121 -11.91 15.26 5.12
N PRO A 122 -13.05 14.55 5.23
CA PRO A 122 -13.05 13.10 5.22
C PRO A 122 -12.57 12.56 3.87
N LEU A 123 -11.80 11.48 3.90
CA LEU A 123 -11.44 10.71 2.71
C LEU A 123 -12.69 10.10 2.08
N SER A 124 -12.78 10.15 0.75
CA SER A 124 -13.80 9.39 0.02
C SER A 124 -13.53 7.89 0.14
N SER A 125 -14.55 7.04 -0.02
CA SER A 125 -14.41 5.59 0.06
C SER A 125 -13.37 5.05 -0.93
N LEU A 126 -13.31 5.63 -2.14
CA LEU A 126 -12.30 5.26 -3.15
C LEU A 126 -10.88 5.66 -2.71
N ALA A 127 -10.70 6.91 -2.26
CA ALA A 127 -9.40 7.40 -1.81
C ALA A 127 -8.89 6.63 -0.59
N LEU A 128 -9.78 6.30 0.35
CA LEU A 128 -9.46 5.46 1.50
C LEU A 128 -9.00 4.06 1.06
N LYS A 129 -9.74 3.39 0.16
CA LYS A 129 -9.35 2.07 -0.35
C LYS A 129 -7.99 2.12 -1.05
N GLN A 130 -7.75 3.13 -1.88
CA GLN A 130 -6.46 3.33 -2.55
C GLN A 130 -5.33 3.52 -1.55
N LEU A 131 -5.55 4.34 -0.52
CA LEU A 131 -4.54 4.61 0.51
C LEU A 131 -4.24 3.34 1.34
N LEU A 132 -5.27 2.57 1.72
CA LEU A 132 -5.10 1.30 2.44
C LEU A 132 -4.29 0.28 1.63
N VAL A 133 -4.52 0.19 0.31
CA VAL A 133 -3.75 -0.67 -0.59
C VAL A 133 -2.32 -0.16 -0.75
N ALA A 134 -2.12 1.14 -0.98
CA ALA A 134 -0.79 1.74 -1.12
C ALA A 134 0.08 1.55 0.13
N ARG A 135 -0.53 1.52 1.31
CA ARG A 135 0.14 1.28 2.60
C ARG A 135 0.26 -0.22 2.96
N GLY A 136 -0.20 -1.12 2.08
CA GLY A 136 -0.18 -2.57 2.32
C GLY A 136 -1.07 -3.03 3.49
N GLN A 137 -2.03 -2.21 3.91
CA GLN A 137 -2.98 -2.55 4.98
C GLN A 137 -4.14 -3.39 4.48
N VAL A 138 -4.47 -3.27 3.19
CA VAL A 138 -5.43 -4.12 2.49
C VAL A 138 -4.74 -4.69 1.27
N SER A 139 -4.80 -6.00 1.11
CA SER A 139 -4.25 -6.70 -0.05
C SER A 139 -5.42 -7.17 -0.90
N TYR A 140 -5.52 -6.68 -2.13
CA TYR A 140 -6.62 -7.01 -3.04
C TYR A 140 -6.72 -8.52 -3.29
N ASP A 141 -5.57 -9.19 -3.37
CA ASP A 141 -5.46 -10.64 -3.51
C ASP A 141 -6.05 -11.40 -2.29
N ALA A 142 -6.09 -10.80 -1.10
CA ALA A 142 -6.68 -11.37 0.10
C ALA A 142 -8.18 -11.05 0.29
N GLU A 143 -8.79 -10.23 -0.58
CA GLU A 143 -10.23 -9.93 -0.50
C GLU A 143 -11.06 -11.19 -0.83
N PRO A 144 -12.04 -11.58 0.02
CA PRO A 144 -12.96 -12.66 -0.30
C PRO A 144 -13.89 -12.28 -1.45
N LEU A 145 -14.08 -13.18 -2.41
CA LEU A 145 -14.97 -12.96 -3.56
C LEU A 145 -16.43 -13.28 -3.18
N PRO A 146 -17.34 -12.29 -3.20
CA PRO A 146 -18.74 -12.54 -2.88
C PRO A 146 -19.37 -13.54 -3.86
N GLY A 147 -19.97 -14.60 -3.34
CA GLY A 147 -20.65 -15.63 -4.12
C GLY A 147 -19.74 -16.77 -4.62
N ALA A 148 -18.41 -16.65 -4.46
CA ALA A 148 -17.50 -17.76 -4.72
C ALA A 148 -17.53 -18.74 -3.53
N SER A 149 -17.53 -20.04 -3.83
CA SER A 149 -17.44 -21.11 -2.84
C SER A 149 -16.17 -21.93 -3.04
N TYR A 150 -15.83 -22.77 -2.06
CA TYR A 150 -14.69 -23.68 -2.17
C TYR A 150 -14.78 -24.57 -3.42
N ASP A 151 -15.99 -24.90 -3.89
CA ASP A 151 -16.21 -25.73 -5.07
C ASP A 151 -15.88 -25.01 -6.39
N ASP A 152 -15.68 -23.70 -6.38
CA ASP A 152 -15.16 -22.97 -7.55
C ASP A 152 -13.64 -23.19 -7.75
N LEU A 153 -12.97 -23.79 -6.76
CA LEU A 153 -11.56 -24.15 -6.82
C LEU A 153 -11.36 -25.57 -7.37
N ASP A 154 -10.24 -25.75 -8.03
CA ASP A 154 -9.77 -27.00 -8.59
C ASP A 154 -8.97 -27.78 -7.53
N GLY A 155 -9.62 -28.82 -6.98
CA GLY A 155 -9.03 -29.70 -5.98
C GLY A 155 -7.79 -30.45 -6.49
N GLU A 156 -7.69 -30.77 -7.78
CA GLU A 156 -6.51 -31.45 -8.34
C GLU A 156 -5.33 -30.49 -8.39
N ALA A 157 -5.54 -29.25 -8.83
CA ALA A 157 -4.51 -28.21 -8.83
C ALA A 157 -4.01 -27.90 -7.41
N ILE A 158 -4.93 -27.85 -6.43
CA ILE A 158 -4.59 -27.70 -5.00
C ILE A 158 -3.75 -28.89 -4.53
N ALA A 159 -4.18 -30.13 -4.81
CA ALA A 159 -3.47 -31.33 -4.39
C ALA A 159 -2.06 -31.39 -4.98
N ALA A 160 -1.90 -31.08 -6.28
CA ALA A 160 -0.61 -31.01 -6.95
C ALA A 160 0.31 -29.95 -6.34
N TYR A 161 -0.24 -28.76 -6.02
CA TYR A 161 0.51 -27.71 -5.35
C TYR A 161 0.98 -28.13 -3.96
N LEU A 162 0.09 -28.71 -3.15
CA LEU A 162 0.40 -29.17 -1.79
C LEU A 162 1.41 -30.31 -1.77
N ALA A 163 1.36 -31.22 -2.74
CA ALA A 163 2.36 -32.27 -2.91
C ALA A 163 3.76 -31.70 -3.17
N ARG A 164 3.85 -30.58 -3.91
CA ARG A 164 5.13 -29.91 -4.22
C ARG A 164 5.70 -29.15 -3.02
N ILE A 165 4.87 -28.47 -2.23
CA ILE A 165 5.35 -27.67 -1.09
C ILE A 165 5.53 -28.50 0.19
N GLY A 166 4.89 -29.66 0.26
CA GLY A 166 4.86 -30.51 1.44
C GLY A 166 3.96 -29.97 2.56
N ASN A 167 3.57 -30.86 3.48
CA ASN A 167 2.78 -30.54 4.67
C ASN A 167 3.42 -31.18 5.92
N PRO A 168 4.56 -30.66 6.40
CA PRO A 168 5.31 -31.28 7.50
C PRO A 168 4.53 -31.31 8.82
N ARG A 169 3.52 -30.45 8.97
CA ARG A 169 2.69 -30.34 10.18
C ARG A 169 1.37 -31.11 10.09
N GLY A 170 1.09 -31.79 8.97
CA GLY A 170 -0.14 -32.56 8.78
C GLY A 170 -1.42 -31.71 8.88
N LEU A 171 -1.33 -30.40 8.59
CA LEU A 171 -2.47 -29.49 8.70
C LEU A 171 -3.55 -29.83 7.68
N PRO A 172 -4.84 -29.59 7.99
CA PRO A 172 -5.90 -29.75 7.02
C PRO A 172 -5.71 -28.78 5.84
N VAL A 173 -6.11 -29.22 4.64
CA VAL A 173 -5.95 -28.46 3.37
C VAL A 173 -6.46 -27.03 3.49
N ASN A 174 -7.64 -26.85 4.08
CA ASN A 174 -8.25 -25.52 4.23
C ASN A 174 -7.40 -24.59 5.09
N GLU A 175 -6.73 -25.11 6.12
CA GLU A 175 -5.86 -24.29 6.97
C GLU A 175 -4.58 -23.89 6.23
N LEU A 176 -3.99 -24.78 5.45
CA LEU A 176 -2.87 -24.44 4.58
C LEU A 176 -3.24 -23.36 3.57
N LEU A 177 -4.40 -23.49 2.92
CA LEU A 177 -4.88 -22.50 1.96
C LEU A 177 -5.17 -21.14 2.63
N ARG A 178 -5.69 -21.12 3.86
CA ARG A 178 -5.85 -19.88 4.65
C ARG A 178 -4.51 -19.22 4.97
N GLN A 179 -3.52 -20.00 5.40
CA GLN A 179 -2.17 -19.48 5.68
C GLN A 179 -1.50 -18.90 4.44
N ARG A 180 -1.90 -19.35 3.24
CA ARG A 180 -1.47 -18.82 1.95
C ARG A 180 -2.37 -17.71 1.41
N GLY A 181 -3.34 -17.24 2.19
CA GLY A 181 -4.25 -16.16 1.79
C GLY A 181 -5.25 -16.55 0.69
N CYS A 182 -5.43 -17.84 0.39
CA CYS A 182 -6.33 -18.33 -0.66
C CYS A 182 -7.80 -18.47 -0.19
N LEU A 183 -8.00 -18.58 1.13
CA LEU A 183 -9.32 -18.72 1.75
C LEU A 183 -9.47 -17.74 2.92
N TYR A 184 -10.67 -17.22 3.12
CA TYR A 184 -11.01 -16.25 4.17
C TYR A 184 -12.22 -16.69 5.00
N GLY A 185 -12.19 -16.42 6.32
CA GLY A 185 -13.30 -16.62 7.25
C GLY A 185 -13.72 -18.07 7.49
N ALA A 186 -14.42 -18.40 8.58
CA ALA A 186 -14.71 -19.80 8.95
C ALA A 186 -15.34 -20.65 7.82
N GLU A 187 -16.15 -20.02 6.96
CA GLU A 187 -16.80 -20.62 5.79
C GLU A 187 -15.86 -20.99 4.62
N ALA A 188 -14.56 -20.69 4.71
CA ALA A 188 -13.56 -21.02 3.70
C ALA A 188 -13.90 -20.42 2.32
N ARG A 189 -14.27 -19.13 2.30
CA ARG A 189 -14.58 -18.42 1.06
C ARG A 189 -13.30 -18.17 0.27
N PRO A 190 -13.26 -18.45 -1.04
CA PRO A 190 -12.12 -18.10 -1.88
C PRO A 190 -11.83 -16.61 -1.87
N THR A 191 -10.55 -16.28 -1.80
CA THR A 191 -10.06 -14.91 -2.07
C THR A 191 -9.76 -14.74 -3.55
N VAL A 192 -9.48 -13.50 -3.96
CA VAL A 192 -8.95 -13.20 -5.29
C VAL A 192 -7.72 -14.05 -5.61
N ALA A 193 -6.77 -14.19 -4.67
CA ALA A 193 -5.59 -15.05 -4.83
C ALA A 193 -5.98 -16.52 -5.02
N GLY A 194 -6.90 -17.02 -4.19
CA GLY A 194 -7.35 -18.42 -4.25
C GLY A 194 -7.94 -18.76 -5.62
N VAL A 195 -8.78 -17.88 -6.15
CA VAL A 195 -9.39 -18.06 -7.48
C VAL A 195 -8.37 -17.89 -8.60
N LEU A 196 -7.46 -16.91 -8.52
CA LEU A 196 -6.44 -16.73 -9.55
C LEU A 196 -5.45 -17.89 -9.61
N LEU A 197 -5.13 -18.53 -8.47
CA LEU A 197 -4.19 -19.64 -8.40
C LEU A 197 -4.82 -21.00 -8.70
N PHE A 198 -6.04 -21.22 -8.20
CA PHE A 198 -6.68 -22.53 -8.19
C PHE A 198 -8.11 -22.52 -8.72
N GLY A 199 -8.65 -21.41 -9.19
CA GLY A 199 -10.03 -21.34 -9.67
C GLY A 199 -10.22 -22.11 -10.98
N ARG A 200 -11.35 -22.81 -11.13
CA ARG A 200 -11.71 -23.49 -12.39
C ARG A 200 -11.98 -22.50 -13.53
N GLN A 201 -12.53 -21.34 -13.20
CA GLN A 201 -12.88 -20.26 -14.13
C GLN A 201 -12.55 -18.89 -13.52
N PRO A 202 -11.26 -18.52 -13.39
CA PRO A 202 -10.87 -17.29 -12.71
C PRO A 202 -11.43 -16.03 -13.38
N ASP A 203 -11.56 -16.05 -14.71
CA ASP A 203 -12.04 -14.92 -15.52
C ASP A 203 -13.48 -14.49 -15.20
N ARG A 204 -14.29 -15.39 -14.59
CA ARG A 204 -15.65 -15.09 -14.12
C ARG A 204 -15.63 -14.12 -12.95
N TRP A 205 -14.59 -14.20 -12.12
CA TRP A 205 -14.47 -13.47 -10.85
C TRP A 205 -13.58 -12.25 -10.99
N VAL A 206 -12.45 -12.40 -11.68
CA VAL A 206 -11.47 -11.34 -11.90
C VAL A 206 -11.45 -11.03 -13.39
N ARG A 207 -12.08 -9.91 -13.77
CA ARG A 207 -12.09 -9.51 -15.18
C ARG A 207 -10.68 -9.16 -15.63
N SER A 208 -10.39 -9.44 -16.90
CA SER A 208 -9.11 -9.14 -17.55
C SER A 208 -7.90 -9.81 -16.88
N SER A 209 -8.09 -10.95 -16.20
CA SER A 209 -7.01 -11.82 -15.74
C SER A 209 -6.46 -12.66 -16.89
N GLU A 210 -5.73 -12.05 -17.82
CA GLU A 210 -5.14 -12.76 -18.97
C GLU A 210 -3.76 -12.25 -19.35
N ILE A 211 -2.94 -13.12 -19.94
CA ILE A 211 -1.69 -12.75 -20.59
C ILE A 211 -1.92 -12.71 -22.10
N LEU A 212 -1.70 -11.55 -22.69
CA LEU A 212 -1.68 -11.37 -24.14
C LEU A 212 -0.24 -11.56 -24.66
N ALA A 213 0.03 -12.70 -25.28
CA ALA A 213 1.34 -12.99 -25.86
C ALA A 213 1.33 -12.68 -27.37
N VAL A 214 2.22 -11.79 -27.83
CA VAL A 214 2.29 -11.40 -29.24
C VAL A 214 3.75 -11.42 -29.73
N ARG A 215 3.98 -12.10 -30.85
CA ARG A 215 5.27 -12.16 -31.53
C ARG A 215 5.17 -11.52 -32.91
N TYR A 216 5.93 -10.45 -33.11
CA TYR A 216 6.07 -9.77 -34.41
C TYR A 216 7.22 -10.37 -35.22
N ALA A 217 7.15 -10.22 -36.54
CA ALA A 217 8.21 -10.69 -37.45
C ALA A 217 9.53 -9.92 -37.31
N GLY A 218 9.47 -8.67 -36.85
CA GLY A 218 10.62 -7.80 -36.63
C GLY A 218 10.47 -6.97 -35.34
N GLN A 219 11.36 -6.00 -35.16
CA GLN A 219 11.41 -5.17 -33.95
C GLN A 219 10.29 -4.14 -33.84
N ARG A 220 9.51 -3.94 -34.92
CA ARG A 220 8.35 -3.04 -34.94
C ARG A 220 7.08 -3.87 -34.98
N MET A 221 6.04 -3.34 -34.34
CA MET A 221 4.68 -3.84 -34.52
C MET A 221 4.35 -3.83 -36.01
N SER A 222 3.77 -4.92 -36.50
CA SER A 222 3.42 -5.10 -37.91
C SER A 222 2.17 -5.94 -38.02
N ASP A 223 1.55 -5.92 -39.21
CA ASP A 223 0.31 -6.66 -39.48
C ASP A 223 0.52 -8.18 -39.56
N ARG A 224 1.78 -8.63 -39.50
CA ARG A 224 2.17 -10.05 -39.47
C ARG A 224 2.69 -10.40 -38.08
N PHE A 225 1.79 -10.90 -37.25
CA PHE A 225 2.10 -11.34 -35.89
C PHE A 225 1.47 -12.69 -35.58
N VAL A 226 2.05 -13.39 -34.61
CA VAL A 226 1.44 -14.53 -33.93
C VAL A 226 0.92 -14.01 -32.60
N ARG A 227 -0.33 -14.32 -32.26
CA ARG A 227 -0.96 -13.89 -31.00
C ARG A 227 -1.59 -15.08 -30.31
N GLU A 228 -1.45 -15.12 -29.00
CA GLU A 228 -2.15 -16.06 -28.12
C GLU A 228 -2.74 -15.30 -26.94
N ASP A 229 -4.05 -15.48 -26.73
CA ASP A 229 -4.77 -14.97 -25.56
C ASP A 229 -4.79 -16.08 -24.50
N ILE A 230 -4.01 -15.89 -23.43
CA ILE A 230 -3.74 -16.92 -22.44
C ILE A 230 -4.58 -16.64 -21.19
N ARG A 231 -5.58 -17.49 -20.96
CA ARG A 231 -6.56 -17.41 -19.86
C ARG A 231 -6.48 -18.64 -18.95
N GLY A 232 -7.21 -18.59 -17.82
CA GLY A 232 -7.23 -19.66 -16.82
C GLY A 232 -6.41 -19.33 -15.57
N PRO A 233 -6.08 -20.32 -14.72
CA PRO A 233 -5.29 -20.09 -13.51
C PRO A 233 -3.90 -19.49 -13.80
N LEU A 234 -3.42 -18.58 -12.95
CA LEU A 234 -2.13 -17.90 -13.11
C LEU A 234 -0.95 -18.86 -13.34
N PRO A 235 -0.80 -19.99 -12.61
CA PRO A 235 0.30 -20.92 -12.88
C PRO A 235 0.29 -21.46 -14.30
N GLU A 236 -0.89 -21.74 -14.84
CA GLU A 236 -1.05 -22.22 -16.21
C GLU A 236 -0.82 -21.11 -17.23
N GLN A 237 -1.28 -19.88 -16.94
CA GLN A 237 -0.99 -18.73 -17.80
C GLN A 237 0.52 -18.50 -17.93
N ILE A 238 1.26 -18.55 -16.82
CA ILE A 238 2.72 -18.40 -16.82
C ILE A 238 3.36 -19.52 -17.66
N ARG A 239 2.96 -20.77 -17.45
CA ARG A 239 3.51 -21.92 -18.19
C ARG A 239 3.30 -21.78 -19.70
N ARG A 240 2.09 -21.40 -20.12
CA ARG A 240 1.75 -21.17 -21.53
C ARG A 240 2.49 -19.98 -22.11
N ALA A 241 2.63 -18.88 -21.36
CA ALA A 241 3.36 -17.70 -21.81
C ALA A 241 4.84 -18.02 -22.05
N VAL A 242 5.46 -18.79 -21.13
CA VAL A 242 6.84 -19.27 -21.29
C VAL A 242 6.96 -20.20 -22.50
N ALA A 243 6.01 -21.15 -22.68
CA ALA A 243 6.00 -22.04 -23.84
C ALA A 243 5.85 -21.27 -25.17
N PHE A 244 4.99 -20.25 -25.20
CA PHE A 244 4.84 -19.36 -26.34
C PHE A 244 6.14 -18.62 -26.66
N ALA A 245 6.80 -18.06 -25.64
CA ALA A 245 8.07 -17.36 -25.80
C ALA A 245 9.14 -18.32 -26.36
N LEU A 246 9.39 -19.44 -25.69
CA LEU A 246 10.41 -20.43 -26.08
C LEU A 246 10.14 -21.02 -27.47
N GLY A 247 8.88 -21.31 -27.81
CA GLY A 247 8.49 -21.85 -29.11
C GLY A 247 8.65 -20.84 -30.26
N ASN A 248 8.68 -19.54 -29.97
CA ASN A 248 8.83 -18.48 -30.94
C ASN A 248 10.22 -17.83 -30.96
N MET A 249 11.12 -18.22 -30.07
CA MET A 249 12.53 -17.84 -30.13
C MET A 249 13.22 -18.55 -31.30
N ARG A 250 14.07 -17.80 -32.02
CA ARG A 250 14.90 -18.40 -33.08
C ARG A 250 15.95 -19.28 -32.41
N ARG A 251 15.84 -20.60 -32.56
CA ARG A 251 16.94 -21.52 -32.23
C ARG A 251 17.99 -21.43 -33.32
N ALA A 252 19.11 -20.77 -33.04
CA ALA A 252 20.31 -20.93 -33.85
C ALA A 252 20.89 -22.32 -33.55
N VAL A 253 21.02 -23.17 -34.57
CA VAL A 253 21.77 -24.43 -34.45
C VAL A 253 23.18 -24.10 -34.92
N GLU A 254 24.11 -23.95 -33.99
CA GLU A 254 25.55 -23.91 -34.30
C GLU A 254 26.07 -25.35 -34.29
N LEU A 255 26.41 -25.89 -35.47
CA LEU A 255 27.07 -27.18 -35.59
C LEU A 255 28.58 -27.00 -35.35
N SER A 256 29.01 -26.96 -34.09
CA SER A 256 30.39 -27.26 -33.72
C SER A 256 30.53 -28.77 -33.53
N GLY A 257 31.55 -29.38 -34.15
CA GLY A 257 31.68 -30.83 -34.35
C GLY A 257 31.35 -31.74 -33.15
N VAL A 258 30.63 -32.82 -33.45
CA VAL A 258 30.40 -34.13 -32.77
C VAL A 258 30.04 -34.16 -31.27
N GLU A 259 30.17 -33.10 -30.48
CA GLU A 259 29.66 -33.09 -29.10
C GLU A 259 28.49 -32.12 -28.93
N ARG A 260 27.34 -32.70 -28.58
CA ARG A 260 26.08 -31.98 -28.38
C ARG A 260 26.07 -31.44 -26.94
N LEU A 261 26.32 -30.15 -26.79
CA LEU A 261 26.08 -29.41 -25.55
C LEU A 261 24.96 -28.40 -25.80
N GLU A 262 23.78 -28.65 -25.22
CA GLU A 262 22.70 -27.67 -25.21
C GLU A 262 22.99 -26.62 -24.14
N THR A 263 23.25 -25.38 -24.56
CA THR A 263 23.30 -24.22 -23.68
C THR A 263 22.22 -23.24 -24.15
N THR A 264 21.31 -22.89 -23.24
CA THR A 264 20.35 -21.81 -23.46
C THR A 264 21.04 -20.47 -23.23
N GLU A 265 20.79 -19.48 -24.08
CA GLU A 265 21.21 -18.10 -23.81
C GLU A 265 20.37 -17.56 -22.65
N TYR A 266 20.84 -17.79 -21.42
CA TYR A 266 20.73 -17.04 -20.16
C TYR A 266 21.11 -17.96 -18.99
#